data_AF-A0A962XKX4-F1
#
_entry.id   AF-A0A962XKX4-F1
#
_cell.length_a   1.000
_cell.length_b   1.000
_cell.length_c   1.000
_cell.angle_alpha   90.00
_cell.angle_beta   90.00
_cell.angle_gamma   90.00
#
_symmetry.space_group_name_H-M   'P 1'
#
loop_
_entity.id
_entity.type
_entity.pdbx_description
1 polymer ?
#
loop_
_entity_poly.entity_id
_entity_poly.type
_entity_poly.pdbx_seq_one_letter_code
_entity_poly.pdbx_strand_id
1 'polypeptide(L)'
;MTVHRITDFSLLDLRDQFSDIEAAYLWLGFEPSHSNDHPDNVLFMLGTLRHAEEKGIVTNQTPMRREVIHDKWGKEHKFNVFLGAHYSRQDLRQFAEASNQRPLFLFPEDRQSLIHPENPTVSPSNTPESANITTSDSLPPKAKSTLLKMLDAALSQQYGQDWLDGDIETISNQWIRDLDLQGIPPPAERRALIKWLNRIAEKRCR
;
A
#
# COMPACT_ATOMS: atom_id res chain seq x y z
N MET A 1 -14.82 14.04 4.34
CA MET A 1 -15.21 13.06 5.37
C MET A 1 -14.12 12.98 6.44
N THR A 2 -14.48 12.99 7.72
CA THR A 2 -13.50 12.85 8.82
C THR A 2 -13.32 11.37 9.13
N VAL A 3 -12.07 10.91 9.24
CA VAL A 3 -11.74 9.51 9.53
C VAL A 3 -11.02 9.43 10.87
N HIS A 4 -11.43 8.50 11.73
CA HIS A 4 -10.84 8.29 13.04
C HIS A 4 -9.79 7.19 12.98
N ARG A 5 -8.66 7.37 13.67
CA ARG A 5 -7.65 6.31 13.81
C ARG A 5 -8.10 5.31 14.87
N ILE A 6 -7.86 4.03 14.61
CA ILE A 6 -8.14 2.96 15.56
C ILE A 6 -7.15 3.05 16.73
N THR A 7 -7.68 3.06 17.94
CA THR A 7 -6.88 3.02 19.17
C THR A 7 -7.09 1.75 19.98
N ASP A 8 -8.18 1.03 19.75
CA ASP A 8 -8.52 -0.23 20.42
C ASP A 8 -8.77 -1.33 19.39
N PHE A 9 -8.07 -2.46 19.56
CA PHE A 9 -8.14 -3.61 18.68
C PHE A 9 -8.72 -4.86 19.37
N SER A 10 -9.10 -4.76 20.64
CA SER A 10 -9.54 -5.89 21.46
C SER A 10 -10.70 -6.67 20.84
N LEU A 11 -11.71 -5.98 20.32
CA LEU A 11 -12.83 -6.58 19.61
C LEU A 11 -12.46 -7.10 18.23
N LEU A 12 -11.50 -6.45 17.56
CA LEU A 12 -11.05 -6.88 16.23
C LEU A 12 -10.35 -8.23 16.33
N ASP A 13 -9.51 -8.42 17.35
CA ASP A 13 -8.73 -9.65 17.57
C ASP A 13 -9.57 -10.91 17.73
N LEU A 14 -10.82 -10.78 18.19
CA LEU A 14 -11.76 -11.89 18.34
C LEU A 14 -12.46 -12.27 17.03
N ARG A 15 -12.28 -11.49 15.96
CA ARG A 15 -12.98 -11.68 14.69
C ARG A 15 -12.10 -12.36 13.65
N ASP A 16 -12.67 -13.39 13.02
CA ASP A 16 -12.03 -14.15 11.95
C ASP A 16 -12.45 -13.71 10.54
N GLN A 17 -13.46 -12.83 10.42
CA GLN A 17 -14.00 -12.38 9.15
C GLN A 17 -14.25 -10.87 9.14
N PHE A 18 -13.96 -10.27 7.99
CA PHE A 18 -14.09 -8.85 7.74
C PHE A 18 -14.76 -8.64 6.38
N SER A 19 -15.67 -7.66 6.27
CA SER A 19 -16.17 -7.25 4.96
C SER A 19 -15.05 -6.56 4.16
N ASP A 20 -15.19 -6.48 2.84
CA ASP A 20 -14.24 -5.80 1.95
C ASP A 20 -14.01 -4.34 2.36
N ILE A 21 -15.09 -3.62 2.65
CA ILE A 21 -15.04 -2.23 3.12
C ILE A 21 -14.34 -2.13 4.47
N GLU A 22 -14.74 -2.97 5.43
CA GLU A 22 -14.13 -2.96 6.76
C GLU A 22 -12.64 -3.28 6.69
N ALA A 23 -12.26 -4.33 5.97
CA ALA A 23 -10.87 -4.71 5.77
C ALA A 23 -10.06 -3.55 5.18
N ALA A 24 -10.61 -2.80 4.21
CA ALA A 24 -9.94 -1.64 3.61
C ALA A 24 -9.71 -0.49 4.62
N TYR A 25 -10.69 -0.16 5.46
CA TYR A 25 -10.52 0.82 6.54
C TYR A 25 -9.45 0.37 7.54
N LEU A 26 -9.55 -0.87 8.02
CA LEU A 26 -8.64 -1.44 9.01
C LEU A 26 -7.20 -1.53 8.46
N TRP A 27 -7.03 -1.79 7.16
CA TRP A 27 -5.74 -1.84 6.48
C TRP A 27 -4.98 -0.51 6.58
N LEU A 28 -5.72 0.60 6.52
CA LEU A 28 -5.19 1.96 6.62
C LEU A 28 -5.13 2.47 8.07
N GLY A 29 -5.52 1.64 9.04
CA GLY A 29 -5.55 2.01 10.46
C GLY A 29 -6.72 2.93 10.83
N PHE A 30 -7.80 2.89 10.05
CA PHE A 30 -8.99 3.71 10.24
C PHE A 30 -10.17 2.94 10.81
N GLU A 31 -10.99 3.62 11.59
CA GLU A 31 -12.26 3.08 12.07
C GLU A 31 -13.22 2.87 10.89
N PRO A 32 -13.85 1.68 10.75
CA PRO A 32 -14.80 1.41 9.68
C PRO A 32 -15.99 2.38 9.72
N SER A 33 -16.36 2.92 8.55
CA SER A 33 -17.56 3.75 8.40
C SER A 33 -18.59 3.05 7.52
N HIS A 34 -19.86 3.10 7.94
CA HIS A 34 -21.00 2.59 7.18
C HIS A 34 -21.64 3.66 6.26
N SER A 35 -20.95 4.78 6.05
CA SER A 35 -21.31 5.80 5.07
C SER A 35 -21.24 5.26 3.64
N ASN A 36 -22.07 5.76 2.73
CA ASN A 36 -21.95 5.47 1.29
C ASN A 36 -20.80 6.25 0.62
N ASP A 37 -20.34 7.31 1.27
CA ASP A 37 -19.17 8.09 0.86
C ASP A 37 -17.94 7.56 1.58
N HIS A 38 -16.84 7.38 0.84
CA HIS A 38 -15.61 6.78 1.33
C HIS A 38 -14.39 7.58 0.85
N PRO A 39 -13.35 7.75 1.68
CA PRO A 39 -12.11 8.38 1.26
C PRO A 39 -11.42 7.64 0.10
N ASP A 40 -10.75 8.37 -0.80
CA ASP A 40 -10.11 7.79 -2.00
C ASP A 40 -9.12 6.67 -1.70
N ASN A 41 -8.35 6.78 -0.61
CA ASN A 41 -7.42 5.73 -0.20
C ASN A 41 -8.13 4.44 0.24
N VAL A 42 -9.31 4.55 0.87
CA VAL A 42 -10.14 3.38 1.19
C VAL A 42 -10.67 2.75 -0.09
N LEU A 43 -11.14 3.54 -1.06
CA LEU A 43 -11.59 3.06 -2.36
C LEU A 43 -10.46 2.36 -3.15
N PHE A 44 -9.25 2.90 -3.09
CA PHE A 44 -8.07 2.27 -3.68
C PHE A 44 -7.75 0.92 -3.04
N MET A 45 -7.78 0.85 -1.70
CA MET A 45 -7.53 -0.40 -0.99
C MET A 45 -8.63 -1.44 -1.26
N LEU A 46 -9.89 -1.01 -1.35
CA LEU A 46 -11.01 -1.84 -1.81
C LEU A 46 -10.75 -2.43 -3.20
N GLY A 47 -10.28 -1.62 -4.15
CA GLY A 47 -9.89 -2.08 -5.48
C GLY A 47 -8.76 -3.12 -5.43
N THR A 48 -7.78 -2.92 -4.55
CA THR A 48 -6.67 -3.84 -4.35
C THR A 48 -7.13 -5.19 -3.79
N LEU A 49 -8.02 -5.19 -2.81
CA LEU A 49 -8.60 -6.42 -2.25
C LEU A 49 -9.44 -7.19 -3.29
N ARG A 50 -10.23 -6.48 -4.10
CA ARG A 50 -10.99 -7.10 -5.20
C ARG A 50 -10.09 -7.71 -6.27
N HIS A 51 -9.01 -7.02 -6.64
CA HIS A 51 -8.02 -7.58 -7.58
C HIS A 51 -7.33 -8.82 -7.01
N ALA A 52 -7.06 -8.85 -5.71
CA ALA A 52 -6.53 -10.03 -5.03
C ALA A 52 -7.56 -11.19 -5.02
N GLU A 53 -8.85 -10.88 -4.88
CA GLU A 53 -9.95 -11.85 -4.98
C GLU A 53 -10.05 -12.45 -6.39
N GLU A 54 -10.05 -11.61 -7.42
CA GLU A 54 -10.10 -12.04 -8.82
C GLU A 54 -8.92 -12.95 -9.20
N LYS A 55 -7.76 -12.75 -8.56
CA LYS A 55 -6.57 -13.59 -8.71
C LYS A 55 -6.59 -14.86 -7.85
N GLY A 56 -7.59 -15.04 -7.00
CA GLY A 56 -7.69 -16.16 -6.06
C GLY A 56 -6.67 -16.12 -4.92
N ILE A 57 -6.12 -14.95 -4.60
CA ILE A 57 -5.18 -14.77 -3.49
C ILE A 57 -5.94 -14.63 -2.16
N VAL A 58 -7.06 -13.89 -2.18
CA VAL A 58 -8.01 -13.85 -1.06
C VAL A 58 -9.32 -14.49 -1.49
N THR A 59 -9.93 -15.28 -0.62
CA THR A 59 -11.18 -15.98 -0.94
C THR A 59 -12.37 -15.24 -0.37
N ASN A 60 -13.33 -14.91 -1.22
CA ASN A 60 -14.62 -14.37 -0.78
C ASN A 60 -15.47 -15.49 -0.17
N GLN A 61 -15.72 -15.37 1.12
CA GLN A 61 -16.50 -16.31 1.94
C GLN A 61 -18.01 -16.07 1.81
N THR A 62 -18.42 -15.02 1.11
CA THR A 62 -19.84 -14.66 0.99
C THR A 62 -20.52 -15.58 -0.01
N PRO A 63 -21.58 -16.32 0.39
CA PRO A 63 -22.32 -17.14 -0.55
C PRO A 63 -23.03 -16.24 -1.56
N MET A 64 -22.84 -16.53 -2.84
CA MET A 64 -23.54 -15.85 -3.93
C MET A 64 -25.05 -16.09 -3.79
N ARG A 65 -25.82 -15.02 -3.52
CA ARG A 65 -27.28 -15.13 -3.34
C ARG A 65 -27.98 -14.87 -4.67
N ARG A 66 -28.80 -15.84 -5.08
CA ARG A 66 -29.75 -15.65 -6.18
C ARG A 66 -31.01 -15.02 -5.64
N GLU A 67 -31.36 -13.84 -6.11
CA GLU A 67 -32.66 -13.22 -5.84
C GLU A 67 -33.58 -13.41 -7.05
N VAL A 68 -34.84 -13.72 -6.76
CA VAL A 68 -35.90 -13.82 -7.76
C VAL A 68 -36.92 -12.75 -7.44
N ILE A 69 -37.10 -11.81 -8.36
CA ILE A 69 -38.09 -10.75 -8.24
C ILE A 69 -39.15 -11.02 -9.30
N HIS A 70 -40.42 -10.94 -8.93
CA HIS A 70 -41.53 -11.03 -9.88
C HIS A 70 -41.95 -9.63 -10.30
N ASP A 71 -42.14 -9.42 -11.60
CA ASP A 71 -42.77 -8.18 -12.07
C ASP A 71 -44.27 -8.15 -11.73
N LYS A 72 -44.92 -7.02 -12.00
CA LYS A 72 -46.36 -6.83 -11.76
C LYS A 72 -47.27 -7.75 -12.60
N TRP A 73 -46.72 -8.49 -13.56
CA TRP A 73 -47.41 -9.48 -14.39
C TRP A 73 -47.00 -10.92 -14.04
N GLY A 74 -46.24 -11.13 -12.97
CA GLY A 74 -45.80 -12.44 -12.48
C GLY A 74 -44.59 -13.03 -13.21
N LYS A 75 -43.91 -12.26 -14.06
CA LYS A 75 -42.71 -12.72 -14.75
C LYS A 75 -41.52 -12.75 -13.79
N GLU A 76 -40.83 -13.88 -13.73
CA GLU A 76 -39.62 -14.04 -12.92
C GLU A 76 -38.43 -13.30 -13.55
N HIS A 77 -37.80 -12.45 -12.75
CA HIS A 77 -36.50 -11.88 -13.02
C HIS A 77 -35.50 -12.42 -12.00
N LYS A 78 -34.48 -13.13 -12.50
CA LYS A 78 -33.42 -13.75 -11.70
C LYS A 78 -32.21 -12.84 -11.72
N PHE A 79 -31.84 -12.32 -10.55
CA PHE A 79 -30.66 -11.50 -10.37
C PHE A 79 -29.68 -12.22 -9.45
N ASN A 80 -28.39 -12.12 -9.77
CA ASN A 80 -27.35 -12.45 -8.83
C ASN A 80 -27.09 -11.20 -8.01
N VAL A 81 -27.35 -11.26 -6.71
CA VAL A 81 -27.06 -10.16 -5.80
C VAL A 81 -25.70 -10.41 -5.17
N PHE A 82 -24.76 -9.54 -5.50
CA PHE A 82 -23.47 -9.51 -4.86
C PHE A 82 -23.65 -8.91 -3.47
N LEU A 83 -23.76 -9.77 -2.48
CA LEU A 83 -23.57 -9.37 -1.08
C LEU A 83 -22.11 -8.91 -0.94
N GLY A 84 -21.86 -7.89 -0.12
CA GLY A 84 -20.50 -7.38 0.11
C GLY A 84 -19.54 -8.52 0.45
N ALA A 85 -18.37 -8.53 -0.19
CA ALA A 85 -17.41 -9.62 -0.03
C ALA A 85 -16.93 -9.69 1.42
N HIS A 86 -16.68 -10.90 1.91
CA HIS A 86 -16.15 -11.15 3.24
C HIS A 86 -14.90 -11.99 3.10
N TYR A 87 -13.82 -11.56 3.73
CA TYR A 87 -12.54 -12.23 3.67
C TYR A 87 -12.20 -12.81 5.04
N SER A 88 -11.54 -13.97 5.05
CA SER A 88 -11.04 -14.54 6.29
C SER A 88 -9.79 -13.77 6.75
N ARG A 89 -9.61 -13.67 8.07
CA ARG A 89 -8.40 -13.10 8.68
C ARG A 89 -7.14 -13.79 8.17
N GLN A 90 -7.19 -15.11 8.00
CA GLN A 90 -6.06 -15.91 7.52
C GLN A 90 -5.68 -15.53 6.08
N ASP A 91 -6.65 -15.43 5.17
CA ASP A 91 -6.40 -15.06 3.78
C ASP A 91 -5.84 -13.64 3.67
N LEU A 92 -6.43 -12.70 4.43
CA LEU A 92 -5.94 -11.32 4.49
C LEU A 92 -4.51 -11.26 5.02
N ARG A 93 -4.17 -12.08 6.03
CA ARG A 93 -2.82 -12.14 6.61
C ARG A 93 -1.82 -12.68 5.60
N GLN A 94 -2.16 -13.76 4.89
CA GLN A 94 -1.31 -14.30 3.81
C GLN A 94 -1.09 -13.29 2.69
N PHE A 95 -2.14 -12.56 2.30
CA PHE A 95 -2.03 -11.49 1.31
C PHE A 95 -1.13 -10.34 1.79
N ALA A 96 -1.25 -9.94 3.05
CA ALA A 96 -0.40 -8.92 3.66
C ALA A 96 1.07 -9.35 3.69
N GLU A 97 1.36 -10.59 4.12
CA GLU A 97 2.71 -11.17 4.12
C GLU A 97 3.29 -11.23 2.71
N ALA A 98 2.52 -11.68 1.71
CA ALA A 98 2.94 -11.72 0.31
C ALA A 98 3.23 -10.33 -0.27
N SER A 99 2.53 -9.31 0.22
CA SER A 99 2.68 -7.91 -0.21
C SER A 99 3.72 -7.13 0.61
N ASN A 100 4.42 -7.79 1.56
CA ASN A 100 5.33 -7.15 2.52
C ASN A 100 4.67 -6.02 3.34
N GLN A 101 3.37 -6.13 3.58
CA GLN A 101 2.61 -5.17 4.39
C GLN A 101 2.26 -5.78 5.74
N ARG A 102 2.18 -4.94 6.77
CA ARG A 102 1.88 -5.37 8.15
C ARG A 102 0.78 -4.50 8.79
N PRO A 103 -0.46 -4.56 8.27
CA PRO A 103 -1.59 -3.84 8.87
C PRO A 103 -1.86 -4.34 10.29
N LEU A 104 -1.93 -3.40 11.25
CA LEU A 104 -1.95 -3.70 12.69
C LEU A 104 -3.12 -4.61 13.11
N PHE A 105 -4.26 -4.56 12.42
CA PHE A 105 -5.41 -5.40 12.78
C PHE A 105 -5.18 -6.91 12.50
N LEU A 106 -4.25 -7.25 11.61
CA LEU A 106 -3.91 -8.65 11.28
C LEU A 106 -2.72 -9.20 12.09
N PHE A 107 -1.85 -8.33 12.60
CA PHE A 107 -0.64 -8.69 13.33
C PHE A 107 -0.64 -8.06 14.74
N PRO A 108 -1.38 -8.66 15.71
CA PRO A 108 -1.39 -8.18 17.10
C PRO A 108 0.01 -8.06 17.72
N GLU A 109 0.94 -8.93 17.33
CA GLU A 109 2.33 -8.93 17.78
C GLU A 109 3.07 -7.61 17.49
N ASP A 110 2.75 -6.92 16.39
CA ASP A 110 3.42 -5.69 16.00
C ASP A 110 2.97 -4.49 16.84
N ARG A 111 1.82 -4.59 17.53
CA ARG A 111 1.26 -3.51 18.34
C ARG A 111 2.04 -3.28 19.63
N GLN A 112 2.71 -4.30 20.15
CA GLN A 112 3.50 -4.19 21.39
C GLN A 112 4.66 -3.20 21.23
N SER A 113 5.21 -3.08 20.01
CA SER A 113 6.25 -2.10 19.69
C SER A 113 5.78 -0.64 19.81
N LEU A 114 4.47 -0.39 19.76
CA LEU A 114 3.88 0.95 19.92
C LEU A 114 3.65 1.32 21.40
N ILE A 115 3.67 0.35 22.32
CA ILE A 115 3.31 0.52 23.74
C ILE A 115 4.55 0.75 24.63
N HIS A 116 5.77 0.56 24.12
CA HIS A 116 7.00 0.87 24.86
C HIS A 116 7.70 2.14 24.34
N PRO A 117 7.42 3.32 24.91
CA PRO A 117 8.38 4.41 24.93
C PRO A 117 9.38 4.18 26.08
N GLU A 118 10.13 3.07 26.06
CA GLU A 118 11.27 2.94 26.95
C GLU A 118 12.45 3.71 26.35
N ASN A 119 12.67 4.92 26.85
CA ASN A 119 13.97 5.59 26.81
C ASN A 119 15.05 4.64 27.34
N PRO A 120 16.11 4.30 26.57
CA PRO A 120 17.40 4.09 27.18
C PRO A 120 18.11 5.45 27.20
N THR A 121 18.03 6.14 28.35
CA THR A 121 18.97 7.20 28.69
C THR A 121 20.35 6.57 28.82
N VAL A 122 21.05 6.42 27.70
CA VAL A 122 22.46 6.06 27.66
C VAL A 122 23.25 7.31 28.06
N SER A 123 23.84 7.29 29.26
CA SER A 123 24.91 8.22 29.62
C SER A 123 26.16 7.89 28.78
N PRO A 124 26.87 8.88 28.23
CA PRO A 124 27.98 8.66 27.32
C PRO A 124 29.28 8.46 28.09
N SER A 125 30.06 7.44 27.75
CA SER A 125 31.44 7.32 28.22
C SER A 125 32.24 6.43 27.26
N ASN A 126 33.08 7.12 26.47
CA ASN A 126 34.36 6.67 25.89
C ASN A 126 34.34 5.94 24.53
N THR A 127 34.61 6.75 23.50
CA THR A 127 35.33 6.45 22.24
C THR A 127 36.74 5.85 22.52
N PRO A 128 37.54 5.37 21.53
CA PRO A 128 37.26 5.20 20.09
C PRO A 128 37.74 3.86 19.48
N GLU A 129 37.11 3.40 18.40
CA GLU A 129 37.86 2.64 17.40
C GLU A 129 37.36 2.89 15.98
N SER A 130 38.33 3.19 15.14
CA SER A 130 38.28 3.66 13.77
C SER A 130 37.52 2.75 12.80
N ALA A 131 36.65 3.34 11.99
CA ALA A 131 36.53 2.99 10.58
C ALA A 131 35.90 4.15 9.80
N ASN A 132 36.71 4.75 8.93
CA ASN A 132 36.31 5.73 7.92
C ASN A 132 35.12 5.22 7.10
N ILE A 133 34.02 5.97 7.06
CA ILE A 133 33.07 5.93 5.94
C ILE A 133 32.82 7.36 5.50
N THR A 134 33.54 7.73 4.44
CA THR A 134 33.39 8.97 3.70
C THR A 134 31.95 9.07 3.18
N THR A 135 31.20 10.02 3.72
CA THR A 135 29.89 10.42 3.22
C THR A 135 30.06 11.12 1.88
N SER A 136 29.82 10.41 0.78
CA SER A 136 29.74 10.98 -0.58
C SER A 136 28.33 10.78 -1.11
N ASP A 137 27.44 11.67 -0.68
CA ASP A 137 26.00 11.69 -1.00
C ASP A 137 25.73 12.51 -2.28
N SER A 138 26.61 12.41 -3.28
CA SER A 138 26.45 13.12 -4.56
C SER A 138 26.54 12.15 -5.74
N LEU A 139 25.43 12.00 -6.47
CA LEU A 139 25.39 11.26 -7.74
C LEU A 139 26.43 11.83 -8.72
N PRO A 140 27.15 10.96 -9.47
CA PRO A 140 28.08 11.41 -10.49
C PRO A 140 27.34 12.28 -11.54
N PRO A 141 27.95 13.39 -12.00
CA PRO A 141 27.27 14.41 -12.81
C PRO A 141 26.71 13.85 -14.13
N LYS A 142 27.30 12.77 -14.64
CA LYS A 142 26.84 12.06 -15.84
C LYS A 142 25.53 11.31 -15.60
N ALA A 143 25.40 10.63 -14.45
CA ALA A 143 24.17 9.93 -14.06
C ALA A 143 23.04 10.93 -13.77
N LYS A 144 23.35 12.04 -13.10
CA LYS A 144 22.37 13.12 -12.84
C LYS A 144 21.83 13.75 -14.14
N SER A 145 22.70 13.99 -15.12
CA SER A 145 22.31 14.49 -16.45
C SER A 145 21.39 13.50 -17.18
N THR A 146 21.71 12.21 -17.19
CA THR A 146 20.89 11.18 -17.85
C THR A 146 19.53 11.03 -17.18
N LEU A 147 19.50 11.00 -15.84
CA LEU A 147 18.26 10.92 -15.06
C LEU A 147 17.36 12.14 -15.28
N LEU A 148 17.94 13.34 -15.35
CA LEU A 148 17.17 14.56 -15.65
C LEU A 148 16.58 14.53 -17.06
N LYS A 149 17.32 14.01 -18.06
CA LYS A 149 16.80 13.87 -19.42
C LYS A 149 15.69 12.82 -19.52
N MET A 150 15.79 11.71 -18.79
CA MET A 150 14.74 10.69 -18.72
C MET A 150 13.49 11.23 -18.02
N LEU A 151 13.67 12.03 -16.96
CA LEU A 151 12.57 12.69 -16.26
C LEU A 151 11.88 13.75 -17.12
N ASP A 152 12.64 14.56 -17.85
CA ASP A 152 12.08 15.56 -18.76
C ASP A 152 11.34 14.90 -19.94
N ALA A 153 11.87 13.78 -20.46
CA ALA A 153 11.20 12.99 -21.48
C ALA A 153 9.89 12.34 -20.98
N ALA A 154 9.89 11.80 -19.76
CA ALA A 154 8.71 11.20 -19.15
C ALA A 154 7.64 12.24 -18.75
N LEU A 155 8.07 13.44 -18.37
CA LEU A 155 7.17 14.55 -18.08
C LEU A 155 6.66 15.25 -19.35
N SER A 156 7.40 15.18 -20.46
CA SER A 156 7.04 15.80 -21.74
C SER A 156 6.24 14.88 -22.68
N GLN A 157 6.32 13.56 -22.53
CA GLN A 157 5.35 12.65 -23.14
C GLN A 157 4.06 12.60 -22.31
N GLN A 158 2.99 12.14 -22.93
CA GLN A 158 1.63 11.98 -22.43
C GLN A 158 1.51 10.99 -21.24
N TYR A 159 2.50 10.93 -20.36
CA TYR A 159 2.54 10.12 -19.13
C TYR A 159 2.12 10.91 -17.90
N GLY A 160 1.77 12.19 -18.01
CA GLY A 160 1.28 12.98 -16.88
C GLY A 160 0.00 12.43 -16.23
N GLN A 161 -0.80 11.63 -16.94
CA GLN A 161 -1.97 10.92 -16.39
C GLN A 161 -1.60 9.50 -15.91
N ASP A 162 -0.79 8.76 -16.65
CA ASP A 162 -0.31 7.43 -16.24
C ASP A 162 0.65 7.47 -15.04
N TRP A 163 1.24 8.63 -14.70
CA TRP A 163 2.03 8.81 -13.47
C TRP A 163 1.18 8.91 -12.20
N LEU A 164 -0.12 9.22 -12.34
CA LEU A 164 -1.09 9.29 -11.24
C LEU A 164 -1.82 7.95 -11.07
N ASP A 165 -2.07 7.23 -12.16
CA ASP A 165 -2.76 5.93 -12.16
C ASP A 165 -1.80 4.73 -12.16
N GLY A 166 -0.54 4.94 -12.54
CA GLY A 166 0.49 3.93 -12.60
C GLY A 166 1.26 3.81 -11.29
N ASP A 167 1.32 2.58 -10.79
CA ASP A 167 2.08 2.21 -9.61
C ASP A 167 3.52 2.73 -9.69
N ILE A 168 3.86 3.67 -8.81
CA ILE A 168 5.18 4.32 -8.72
C ILE A 168 6.28 3.25 -8.62
N GLU A 169 5.99 2.10 -8.02
CA GLU A 169 6.88 0.96 -7.95
C GLU A 169 7.14 0.33 -9.33
N THR A 170 6.13 0.25 -10.20
CA THR A 170 6.28 -0.25 -11.57
C THR A 170 7.11 0.69 -12.43
N ILE A 171 6.88 2.00 -12.33
CA ILE A 171 7.63 3.02 -13.09
C ILE A 171 9.08 3.08 -12.61
N SER A 172 9.30 3.05 -11.29
CA SER A 172 10.64 3.04 -10.72
C SER A 172 11.40 1.75 -11.04
N ASN A 173 10.75 0.58 -11.01
CA ASN A 173 11.36 -0.69 -11.43
C ASN A 173 11.67 -0.73 -12.93
N GLN A 174 10.83 -0.14 -13.79
CA GLN A 174 11.10 -0.04 -15.22
C GLN A 174 12.32 0.85 -15.50
N TRP A 175 12.41 2.02 -14.86
CA TRP A 175 13.56 2.91 -15.00
C TRP A 175 14.84 2.31 -14.47
N ILE A 176 14.74 1.58 -13.37
CA ILE A 176 15.85 0.83 -12.81
C ILE A 176 16.38 -0.22 -13.82
N ARG A 177 15.48 -0.93 -14.53
CA ARG A 177 15.88 -1.86 -15.60
C ARG A 177 16.53 -1.14 -16.77
N ASP A 178 15.99 0.01 -17.18
CA ASP A 178 16.53 0.79 -18.29
C ASP A 178 17.92 1.39 -17.95
N LEU A 179 18.17 1.70 -16.68
CA LEU A 179 19.47 2.13 -16.18
C LEU A 179 20.47 0.97 -16.09
N ASP A 180 20.03 -0.22 -15.66
CA ASP A 180 20.83 -1.45 -15.67
C ASP A 180 21.27 -1.81 -17.11
N LEU A 181 20.39 -1.61 -18.10
CA LEU A 181 20.68 -1.81 -19.53
C LEU A 181 21.70 -0.81 -20.10
N GLN A 182 21.82 0.39 -19.51
CA GLN A 182 22.81 1.40 -19.88
C GLN A 182 24.11 1.30 -19.09
N GLY A 183 24.24 0.31 -18.20
CA GLY A 183 25.47 -0.05 -17.50
C GLY A 183 25.90 0.90 -16.37
N ILE A 184 24.96 1.64 -15.75
CA ILE A 184 25.23 2.61 -14.66
C ILE A 184 23.98 2.70 -13.75
N PRO A 185 24.03 2.68 -12.38
CA PRO A 185 25.14 2.52 -11.42
C PRO A 185 24.85 1.58 -10.20
N PRO A 186 25.81 1.40 -9.24
CA PRO A 186 25.76 0.43 -8.13
C PRO A 186 24.60 0.64 -7.13
N PRO A 187 24.30 -0.35 -6.26
CA PRO A 187 23.12 -0.38 -5.39
C PRO A 187 22.94 0.79 -4.40
N ALA A 188 23.95 1.64 -4.22
CA ALA A 188 23.84 2.88 -3.44
C ALA A 188 23.10 3.98 -4.22
N GLU A 189 23.36 4.12 -5.51
CA GLU A 189 22.73 5.14 -6.37
C GLU A 189 21.28 4.78 -6.70
N ARG A 190 20.95 3.47 -6.79
CA ARG A 190 19.56 2.97 -6.89
C ARG A 190 18.72 3.41 -5.69
N ARG A 191 19.27 3.32 -4.46
CA ARG A 191 18.59 3.76 -3.23
C ARG A 191 18.41 5.28 -3.19
N ALA A 192 19.41 6.02 -3.65
CA ALA A 192 19.31 7.48 -3.76
C ALA A 192 18.22 7.91 -4.76
N LEU A 193 18.10 7.21 -5.90
CA LEU A 193 17.07 7.46 -6.91
C LEU A 193 15.66 7.23 -6.36
N ILE A 194 15.42 6.07 -5.73
CA ILE A 194 14.12 5.74 -5.12
C ILE A 194 13.74 6.78 -4.06
N LYS A 195 14.68 7.14 -3.19
CA LYS A 195 14.45 8.13 -2.13
C LYS A 195 14.17 9.53 -2.69
N TRP A 196 14.77 9.88 -3.82
CA TRP A 196 14.52 11.16 -4.50
C TRP A 196 13.18 11.18 -5.23
N LEU A 197 12.80 10.09 -5.91
CA LEU A 197 11.49 9.95 -6.56
C LEU A 197 10.34 10.06 -5.54
N ASN A 198 10.46 9.39 -4.40
CA ASN A 198 9.48 9.49 -3.31
C ASN A 198 9.34 10.92 -2.77
N ARG A 199 10.45 11.66 -2.66
CA ARG A 199 10.40 13.09 -2.26
C ARG A 199 9.72 13.99 -3.28
N ILE A 200 9.81 13.69 -4.57
CA ILE A 200 9.12 14.46 -5.61
C ILE A 200 7.62 14.15 -5.59
N ALA A 201 7.25 12.88 -5.44
CA ALA A 201 5.86 12.47 -5.27
C ALA A 201 5.21 13.16 -4.06
N GLU A 202 5.87 13.14 -2.89
CA GLU A 202 5.40 13.81 -1.67
C GLU A 202 5.21 15.32 -1.82
N LYS A 203 6.02 16.00 -2.65
CA LYS A 203 5.92 17.45 -2.87
C LYS A 203 4.80 17.84 -3.83
N ARG A 204 4.32 16.93 -4.69
CA ARG A 204 3.21 17.19 -5.61
C ARG A 204 1.84 16.82 -5.04
N CYS A 205 1.80 15.97 -4.02
CA CYS A 205 0.57 15.63 -3.29
C CYS A 205 0.22 16.63 -2.17
N ARG A 206 0.86 17.80 -2.14
CA ARG A 206 0.52 18.95 -1.29
C ARG A 206 0.13 20.12 -2.18
#